data_AF-J4H1Z6-F1
#
_entry.id   AF-J4H1Z6-F1
#
_cell.length_a   1.000
_cell.length_b   1.000
_cell.length_c   1.000
_cell.angle_alpha   90.00
_cell.angle_beta   90.00
_cell.angle_gamma   90.00
#
_symmetry.space_group_name_H-M   'P 1'
#
loop_
_entity.id
_entity.type
_entity.pdbx_description
1 polymer ?
#
loop_
_entity_poly.entity_id
_entity_poly.type
_entity_poly.pdbx_seq_one_letter_code
_entity_poly.pdbx_strand_id
1 'polypeptide(L)'
;MASGFGFHGGVPRCFAFWQEFSKCYAQSDTPSQCRPHADDYLECLHHTNEIARAKAIKAEFVRKAEHQAHEGRKAADILADGVIVGVGLIQRSGEGQGK
;
A
#
# COMPACT_ATOMS: atom_id res chain seq x y z
N MET A 1 -36.55 -4.10 -11.12
CA MET A 1 -35.37 -4.08 -10.25
C MET A 1 -34.17 -4.50 -11.10
N ALA A 2 -33.24 -3.59 -11.42
CA ALA A 2 -32.04 -3.90 -12.22
C ALA A 2 -30.88 -4.32 -11.30
N SER A 3 -31.13 -5.20 -10.32
CA SER A 3 -30.23 -5.59 -9.23
C SER A 3 -29.03 -6.46 -9.65
N GLY A 4 -28.64 -6.41 -10.93
CA GLY A 4 -27.55 -7.22 -11.49
C GLY A 4 -26.89 -6.63 -12.75
N PHE A 5 -27.14 -5.36 -13.07
CA PHE A 5 -26.56 -4.72 -14.25
C PHE A 5 -25.66 -3.55 -13.87
N GLY A 6 -24.45 -3.53 -14.44
CA GLY A 6 -23.52 -2.42 -14.34
C GLY A 6 -23.84 -1.29 -15.33
N PHE A 7 -23.07 -0.21 -15.26
CA PHE A 7 -23.28 1.00 -16.08
C PHE A 7 -23.27 0.73 -17.60
N HIS A 8 -22.59 -0.32 -18.07
CA HIS A 8 -22.53 -0.69 -19.49
C HIS A 8 -23.51 -1.83 -19.85
N GLY A 9 -24.47 -2.16 -18.98
CA GLY A 9 -25.42 -3.27 -19.19
C GLY A 9 -24.80 -4.66 -19.04
N GLY A 10 -23.51 -4.75 -18.72
CA GLY A 10 -22.84 -5.99 -18.36
C GLY A 10 -22.98 -6.35 -16.88
N VAL A 11 -22.39 -7.48 -16.50
CA VAL A 11 -22.34 -7.96 -15.13
C VAL A 11 -21.47 -7.01 -14.27
N PRO A 12 -21.93 -6.53 -13.11
CA PRO A 12 -21.14 -5.63 -12.27
C PRO A 12 -19.96 -6.36 -11.62
N ARG A 13 -18.90 -5.61 -11.28
CA ARG A 13 -17.63 -6.15 -10.75
C ARG A 13 -17.81 -7.15 -9.60
N CYS A 14 -18.70 -6.85 -8.64
CA CYS A 14 -18.89 -7.66 -7.43
C CYS A 14 -20.06 -8.66 -7.54
N PHE A 15 -20.56 -8.94 -8.74
CA PHE A 15 -21.71 -9.82 -8.93
C PHE A 15 -21.45 -11.25 -8.48
N ALA A 16 -20.25 -11.79 -8.69
CA ALA A 16 -19.90 -13.15 -8.27
C ALA A 16 -20.04 -13.33 -6.74
N PHE A 17 -19.55 -12.36 -5.96
CA PHE A 17 -19.69 -12.38 -4.49
C PHE A 17 -21.14 -12.25 -4.05
N TRP A 18 -21.91 -11.39 -4.74
CA TRP A 18 -23.36 -11.29 -4.51
C TRP A 18 -24.08 -12.61 -4.81
N GLN A 19 -23.69 -13.33 -5.86
CA GLN A 19 -24.30 -14.62 -6.21
C GLN A 19 -24.04 -15.67 -5.13
N GLU A 20 -22.80 -15.75 -4.62
CA GLU A 20 -22.46 -16.68 -3.54
C GLU A 20 -23.18 -16.34 -2.23
N PHE A 21 -23.25 -15.06 -1.86
CA PHE A 21 -24.07 -14.62 -0.73
C PHE A 21 -25.54 -14.98 -0.90
N SER A 22 -26.11 -14.69 -2.07
CA SER A 22 -27.52 -14.97 -2.36
C SER A 22 -27.82 -16.47 -2.34
N LYS A 23 -26.90 -17.29 -2.84
CA LYS A 23 -26.99 -18.75 -2.80
C LYS A 23 -26.99 -19.26 -1.35
N CYS A 24 -26.05 -18.80 -0.52
CA CYS A 24 -26.03 -19.16 0.89
C CYS A 24 -27.31 -18.71 1.60
N TYR A 25 -27.72 -17.48 1.38
CA TYR A 25 -28.89 -16.88 2.04
C TYR A 25 -30.19 -17.62 1.67
N ALA A 26 -30.33 -18.05 0.41
CA ALA A 26 -31.48 -18.83 -0.03
C ALA A 26 -31.52 -20.26 0.54
N GLN A 27 -30.38 -20.79 0.98
CA GLN A 27 -30.25 -22.17 1.50
C GLN A 27 -30.22 -22.24 3.03
N SER A 28 -30.11 -21.12 3.73
CA SER A 28 -29.91 -21.08 5.18
C SER A 28 -31.14 -20.56 5.91
N ASP A 29 -31.55 -21.25 6.99
CA ASP A 29 -32.65 -20.79 7.86
C ASP A 29 -32.25 -19.59 8.73
N THR A 30 -30.95 -19.42 8.99
CA THR A 30 -30.42 -18.34 9.82
C THR A 30 -29.47 -17.45 9.01
N PRO A 31 -29.78 -16.15 8.83
CA PRO A 31 -28.95 -15.21 8.07
C PRO A 31 -27.50 -15.07 8.55
N SER A 32 -27.24 -15.32 9.84
CA SER A 32 -25.90 -15.22 10.42
C SER A 32 -24.91 -16.26 9.88
N GLN A 33 -25.40 -17.39 9.34
CA GLN A 33 -24.55 -18.44 8.77
C GLN A 33 -23.85 -17.98 7.47
N CYS A 34 -24.45 -17.02 6.77
CA CYS A 34 -23.92 -16.48 5.50
C CYS A 34 -23.05 -15.24 5.68
N ARG A 35 -22.63 -14.94 6.91
CA ARG A 35 -21.83 -13.76 7.21
C ARG A 35 -20.49 -13.71 6.47
N PRO A 36 -19.73 -14.82 6.30
CA PRO A 36 -18.50 -14.78 5.52
C PRO A 36 -18.74 -14.30 4.07
N HIS A 37 -19.79 -14.81 3.40
CA HIS A 37 -20.13 -14.39 2.04
C HIS A 37 -20.63 -12.94 1.98
N ALA A 38 -21.33 -12.48 3.03
CA ALA A 38 -21.74 -11.08 3.14
C ALA A 38 -20.53 -10.16 3.31
N ASP A 39 -19.56 -10.56 4.13
CA ASP A 39 -18.34 -9.81 4.38
C ASP A 39 -17.49 -9.72 3.10
N ASP A 40 -17.37 -10.79 2.31
CA ASP A 40 -16.69 -10.78 1.00
C ASP A 40 -17.38 -9.83 -0.01
N TYR A 41 -18.71 -9.84 -0.05
CA TYR A 41 -19.45 -8.93 -0.92
C TYR A 41 -19.24 -7.46 -0.54
N LEU A 42 -19.28 -7.15 0.77
CA LEU A 42 -19.03 -5.81 1.30
C LEU A 42 -17.57 -5.37 1.13
N GLU A 43 -16.63 -6.31 1.25
CA GLU A 43 -15.21 -6.08 0.96
C GLU A 43 -15.04 -5.67 -0.51
N CYS A 44 -15.61 -6.42 -1.47
CA CYS A 44 -15.49 -6.06 -2.89
C CYS A 44 -16.11 -4.67 -3.21
N LEU A 45 -17.17 -4.28 -2.50
CA LEU A 45 -17.82 -2.98 -2.70
C LEU A 45 -16.98 -1.82 -2.16
N HIS A 46 -16.41 -1.98 -0.96
CA HIS A 46 -15.83 -0.86 -0.21
C HIS A 46 -14.30 -0.93 -0.04
N HIS A 47 -13.69 -2.08 -0.27
CA HIS A 47 -12.26 -2.38 -0.12
C HIS A 47 -11.68 -1.93 1.22
N THR A 48 -12.45 -1.97 2.29
CA THR A 48 -12.05 -1.47 3.61
C THR A 48 -10.79 -2.18 4.12
N ASN A 49 -10.78 -3.51 4.02
CA ASN A 49 -9.68 -4.36 4.46
C ASN A 49 -8.44 -4.18 3.58
N GLU A 50 -8.63 -4.14 2.26
CA GLU A 50 -7.51 -3.95 1.32
C GLU A 50 -6.86 -2.57 1.48
N ILE A 51 -7.66 -1.50 1.65
CA ILE A 51 -7.15 -0.15 1.90
C ILE A 51 -6.40 -0.10 3.24
N ALA A 52 -6.92 -0.74 4.29
CA ALA A 52 -6.24 -0.79 5.59
C ALA A 52 -4.90 -1.52 5.49
N ARG A 53 -4.87 -2.66 4.79
CA ARG A 53 -3.66 -3.44 4.55
C ARG A 53 -2.63 -2.67 3.73
N ALA A 54 -3.04 -2.01 2.65
CA ALA A 54 -2.15 -1.18 1.83
C ALA A 54 -1.53 -0.03 2.64
N LYS A 55 -2.31 0.61 3.52
CA LYS A 55 -1.80 1.64 4.45
C LYS A 55 -0.76 1.07 5.42
N ALA A 56 -1.01 -0.10 6.00
CA ALA A 56 -0.06 -0.75 6.90
C ALA A 56 1.26 -1.09 6.19
N ILE A 57 1.19 -1.66 4.98
CA ILE A 57 2.38 -1.97 4.17
C ILE A 57 3.16 -0.70 3.83
N LYS A 58 2.46 0.38 3.45
CA LYS A 58 3.09 1.67 3.15
C LYS A 58 3.79 2.25 4.38
N ALA A 59 3.15 2.20 5.55
CA ALA A 59 3.75 2.68 6.80
C ALA A 59 5.03 1.90 7.15
N GLU A 60 5.00 0.57 7.01
CA GLU A 60 6.19 -0.27 7.24
C GLU A 60 7.30 0.00 6.22
N PHE A 61 6.94 0.24 4.96
CA PHE A 61 7.91 0.61 3.93
C PHE A 61 8.61 1.93 4.27
N VAL A 62 7.84 2.96 4.66
CA VAL A 62 8.40 4.26 5.08
C VAL A 62 9.30 4.10 6.30
N ARG A 63 8.86 3.36 7.33
CA ARG A 63 9.65 3.09 8.54
C ARG A 63 11.00 2.44 8.20
N LYS A 64 11.00 1.46 7.31
CA LYS A 64 12.24 0.79 6.85
C LYS A 64 13.13 1.73 6.04
N ALA A 65 12.54 2.54 5.15
CA ALA A 65 13.28 3.51 4.36
C ALA A 65 13.92 4.60 5.24
N GLU A 66 13.22 5.07 6.28
CA GLU A 66 13.76 6.01 7.27
C GLU A 66 14.89 5.40 8.10
N HIS A 67 14.73 4.15 8.55
CA HIS A 67 15.79 3.43 9.25
C HIS A 67 17.03 3.28 8.38
N GLN A 68 16.86 2.85 7.13
CA GLN A 68 17.95 2.73 6.15
C GLN A 68 18.56 4.08 5.78
N ALA A 69 17.78 5.17 5.76
CA ALA A 69 18.31 6.51 5.53
C ALA A 69 19.08 7.04 6.74
N HIS A 70 18.69 6.67 7.96
CA HIS A 70 19.41 7.03 9.18
C HIS A 70 20.68 6.18 9.38
N GLU A 71 20.62 4.89 9.05
CA GLU A 71 21.80 4.02 8.98
C GLU A 71 22.71 4.38 7.82
N GLY A 72 22.15 4.75 6.67
CA GLY A 72 22.87 5.29 5.52
C GLY A 72 23.50 6.64 5.83
N ARG A 73 22.87 7.50 6.64
CA ARG A 73 23.50 8.70 7.21
C ARG A 73 24.60 8.37 8.20
N LYS A 74 24.44 7.39 9.09
CA LYS A 74 25.52 6.93 9.99
C LYS A 74 26.68 6.30 9.23
N ALA A 75 26.40 5.51 8.20
CA ALA A 75 27.40 4.94 7.32
C ALA A 75 28.05 6.03 6.47
N ALA A 76 27.30 7.03 5.99
CA ALA A 76 27.82 8.19 5.28
C ALA A 76 28.61 9.13 6.19
N ASP A 77 28.27 9.28 7.47
CA ASP A 77 29.04 10.05 8.47
C ASP A 77 30.35 9.30 8.81
N ILE A 78 30.30 7.97 8.97
CA ILE A 78 31.51 7.13 9.14
C ILE A 78 32.38 7.11 7.88
N LEU A 79 31.79 7.16 6.67
CA LEU A 79 32.51 7.28 5.39
C LEU A 79 32.98 8.71 5.14
N ALA A 80 32.30 9.74 5.67
CA ALA A 80 32.71 11.13 5.61
C ALA A 80 33.94 11.41 6.45
N ASP A 81 34.08 10.70 7.57
CA ASP A 81 35.26 10.77 8.44
C ASP A 81 36.50 10.02 7.89
N GLY A 82 36.44 9.37 6.72
CA GLY A 82 37.63 8.65 6.22
C GLY A 82 37.71 8.21 4.75
N VAL A 83 36.69 8.44 3.90
CA VAL A 83 36.68 7.95 2.50
C VAL A 83 36.43 9.06 1.46
N ILE A 84 36.05 10.28 1.88
CA ILE A 84 35.69 11.38 0.96
C ILE A 84 36.88 11.91 0.12
N VAL A 85 38.13 11.67 0.49
CA VAL A 85 39.30 12.14 -0.28
C VAL A 85 39.54 11.32 -1.57
N GLY A 86 39.04 10.08 -1.67
CA GLY A 86 39.39 9.17 -2.76
C GLY A 86 38.62 9.34 -4.08
N VAL A 87 37.44 9.98 -4.07
CA VAL A 87 36.52 9.99 -5.24
C VAL A 87 36.38 11.38 -5.87
N GLY A 88 37.01 12.41 -5.31
CA GLY A 88 37.20 13.71 -5.98
C GLY A 88 35.92 14.52 -6.29
N LEU A 89 34.83 14.32 -5.54
CA LEU A 89 33.53 14.95 -5.83
C LEU A 89 33.31 16.33 -5.16
N ILE A 90 34.33 16.95 -4.56
CA ILE A 90 34.25 18.34 -4.05
C ILE A 90 35.19 19.23 -4.86
N GLN A 91 34.65 20.25 -5.54
CA GLN A 91 35.45 21.39 -6.01
C GLN A 91 35.91 22.19 -4.80
N ARG A 92 37.23 22.29 -4.63
CA ARG A 92 37.88 23.10 -3.59
C ARG A 92 37.48 24.56 -3.79
N SER A 93 36.56 25.03 -2.95
CA SER A 93 36.21 26.44 -2.88
C SER A 93 37.29 27.15 -2.06
N GLY A 94 38.21 27.87 -2.73
CA GLY A 94 38.98 28.93 -2.09
C GLY A 94 40.44 29.08 -2.52
N GLU A 95 40.68 29.78 -3.63
CA GLU A 95 41.84 30.66 -3.87
C GLU A 95 41.28 31.83 -4.71
N GLY A 96 41.36 33.12 -4.43
CA GLY A 96 41.99 33.94 -3.41
C GLY A 96 41.77 35.38 -3.91
N GLN A 97 41.18 36.26 -3.08
CA GLN A 97 41.02 37.67 -3.41
C GLN A 97 42.36 38.37 -3.13
N GLY A 98 43.01 38.90 -4.16
CA GLY A 98 44.28 39.63 -4.05
C GLY A 98 44.54 40.43 -5.32
N LYS A 99 44.80 41.71 -5.12
CA LYS A 99 45.06 42.76 -6.11
C LYS A 99 46.28 42.49 -6.98
#